data_AF-A0A2C5XQA0-F1
#
_entry.id   AF-A0A2C5XQA0-F1
#
_cell.length_a   1.000
_cell.length_b   1.000
_cell.length_c   1.000
_cell.angle_alpha   90.00
_cell.angle_beta   90.00
_cell.angle_gamma   90.00
#
_symmetry.space_group_name_H-M   'P 1'
#
loop_
_entity.id
_entity.type
_entity.pdbx_description
1 polymer ?
#
loop_
_entity_poly.entity_id
_entity_poly.type
_entity_poly.pdbx_seq_one_letter_code
_entity_poly.pdbx_strand_id
1 'polypeptide(L)'
;MDKNHILTLSCPDRPGIIHAVTALLSSHKLNIVDMRQFSDPTSHRFFMRLLFGPASDTAPLADPLRKLADEYGMDPVRLRPATQRMRTLVMVSRIGHCLNDLVFRVGSSETQLPIDIVAVVSNHTDHEALARSNGVPFHHLPITVDEKEKATDPTAAREKAKAHQEEQVLSLVKRLDVDLVVLARYMQVLSPKLCAALSGRIINIHHSFLPSFKGARPYHQAYERGVKIIGATAHFVTADLDEGPIIEQRVARVDHALTPRQLADRGSDIECHVLAAAVRWYAEGRVFLNGAKTVVFD
;
A
#
# COMPACT_ATOMS: atom_id res chain seq x y z
N MET A 1 5.86 -8.14 -26.88
CA MET A 1 5.13 -7.89 -25.63
C MET A 1 5.53 -8.97 -24.64
N ASP A 2 5.86 -8.59 -23.42
CA ASP A 2 6.16 -9.53 -22.35
C ASP A 2 4.93 -10.42 -22.10
N LYS A 3 5.13 -11.75 -22.10
CA LYS A 3 4.09 -12.78 -21.92
C LYS A 3 4.22 -13.48 -20.57
N ASN A 4 4.96 -12.86 -19.65
CA ASN A 4 5.12 -13.36 -18.30
C ASN A 4 3.90 -13.03 -17.43
N HIS A 5 3.68 -13.87 -16.42
CA HIS A 5 2.60 -13.78 -15.45
C HIS A 5 3.17 -13.92 -14.04
N ILE A 6 2.52 -13.26 -13.09
CA ILE A 6 2.83 -13.35 -11.67
C ILE A 6 1.75 -14.19 -11.00
N LEU A 7 2.17 -15.23 -10.31
CA LEU A 7 1.36 -16.05 -9.41
C LEU A 7 1.82 -15.84 -7.98
N THR A 8 0.90 -15.45 -7.10
CA THR A 8 1.14 -15.33 -5.65
C THR A 8 0.15 -16.18 -4.89
N LEU A 9 0.64 -16.92 -3.89
CA LEU A 9 -0.16 -17.76 -3.01
C LEU A 9 0.38 -17.77 -1.58
N SER A 10 -0.52 -18.03 -0.63
CA SER A 10 -0.22 -18.28 0.77
C SER A 10 -1.13 -19.36 1.32
N CYS A 11 -0.63 -20.21 2.21
CA CYS A 11 -1.41 -21.31 2.82
C CYS A 11 -0.79 -21.77 4.15
N PRO A 12 -1.45 -22.66 4.90
CA PRO A 12 -0.77 -23.43 5.95
C PRO A 12 0.42 -24.19 5.37
N ASP A 13 1.54 -24.18 6.08
CA ASP A 13 2.76 -24.85 5.61
C ASP A 13 2.63 -26.38 5.73
N ARG A 14 3.00 -27.09 4.67
CA ARG A 14 3.05 -28.55 4.63
C ARG A 14 3.91 -29.05 3.45
N PRO A 15 4.46 -30.28 3.53
CA PRO A 15 5.19 -30.88 2.41
C PRO A 15 4.36 -30.93 1.12
N GLY A 16 5.03 -30.77 -0.03
CA GLY A 16 4.44 -30.96 -1.36
C GLY A 16 3.95 -29.70 -2.07
N ILE A 17 3.79 -28.55 -1.37
CA ILE A 17 3.27 -27.31 -1.98
C ILE A 17 4.09 -26.90 -3.22
N ILE A 18 5.41 -26.76 -3.06
CA ILE A 18 6.30 -26.35 -4.15
C ILE A 18 6.22 -27.33 -5.33
N HIS A 19 6.27 -28.64 -5.05
CA HIS A 19 6.18 -29.66 -6.09
C HIS A 19 4.86 -29.57 -6.85
N ALA A 20 3.72 -29.46 -6.16
CA ALA A 20 2.42 -29.43 -6.79
C ALA A 20 2.21 -28.17 -7.67
N VAL A 21 2.65 -27.00 -7.19
CA VAL A 21 2.59 -25.75 -7.98
C VAL A 21 3.51 -25.81 -9.20
N THR A 22 4.77 -26.24 -9.01
CA THR A 22 5.74 -26.29 -10.11
C THR A 22 5.41 -27.38 -11.13
N ALA A 23 4.90 -28.53 -10.69
CA ALA A 23 4.42 -29.60 -11.56
C ALA A 23 3.23 -29.15 -12.41
N LEU A 24 2.30 -28.39 -11.82
CA LEU A 24 1.19 -27.79 -12.57
C LEU A 24 1.69 -26.86 -13.68
N LEU A 25 2.60 -25.93 -13.37
CA LEU A 25 3.15 -25.04 -14.40
C LEU A 25 3.88 -25.85 -15.49
N SER A 26 4.67 -26.86 -15.09
CA SER A 26 5.40 -27.72 -16.02
C SER A 26 4.46 -28.56 -16.91
N SER A 27 3.33 -29.06 -16.40
CA SER A 27 2.37 -29.85 -17.20
C SER A 27 1.71 -29.02 -18.30
N HIS A 28 1.65 -27.70 -18.12
CA HIS A 28 1.22 -26.73 -19.13
C HIS A 28 2.37 -26.19 -19.99
N LYS A 29 3.57 -26.78 -19.89
CA LYS A 29 4.80 -26.38 -20.62
C LYS A 29 5.20 -24.92 -20.36
N LEU A 30 4.94 -24.42 -19.16
CA LEU A 30 5.30 -23.07 -18.74
C LEU A 30 6.66 -23.09 -18.05
N ASN A 31 7.52 -22.13 -18.39
CA ASN A 31 8.81 -21.97 -17.74
C ASN A 31 8.71 -21.00 -16.55
N ILE A 32 9.37 -21.33 -15.45
CA ILE A 32 9.49 -20.44 -14.29
C ILE A 32 10.72 -19.56 -14.51
N VAL A 33 10.52 -18.25 -14.47
CA VAL A 33 11.56 -17.22 -14.68
C VAL A 33 12.16 -16.78 -13.36
N ASP A 34 11.32 -16.57 -12.35
CA ASP A 34 11.72 -16.22 -10.99
C ASP A 34 10.77 -16.91 -9.99
N MET A 35 11.31 -17.37 -8.88
CA MET A 35 10.56 -18.05 -7.82
C MET A 35 11.12 -17.67 -6.47
N ARG A 36 10.24 -17.15 -5.61
CA ARG A 36 10.54 -16.86 -4.21
C ARG A 36 9.54 -17.62 -3.33
N GLN A 37 10.05 -18.18 -2.24
CA GLN A 37 9.24 -18.90 -1.26
C GLN A 37 9.72 -18.60 0.14
N PHE A 38 8.83 -18.71 1.11
CA PHE A 38 9.16 -18.61 2.52
C PHE A 38 8.17 -19.42 3.36
N SER A 39 8.71 -20.30 4.20
CA SER A 39 8.01 -20.94 5.29
C SER A 39 8.29 -20.17 6.58
N ASP A 40 7.24 -19.65 7.21
CA ASP A 40 7.33 -19.08 8.55
C ASP A 40 7.16 -20.20 9.60
N PRO A 41 8.23 -20.59 10.32
CA PRO A 41 8.15 -21.66 11.30
C PRO A 41 7.34 -21.27 12.55
N THR A 42 7.08 -19.98 12.78
CA THR A 42 6.34 -19.48 13.93
C THR A 42 4.84 -19.41 13.64
N SER A 43 4.45 -18.87 12.49
CA SER A 43 3.03 -18.82 12.11
C SER A 43 2.54 -20.10 11.39
N HIS A 44 3.45 -21.02 11.07
CA HIS A 44 3.18 -22.24 10.31
C HIS A 44 2.51 -21.95 8.97
N ARG A 45 2.94 -20.86 8.32
CA ARG A 45 2.42 -20.40 7.03
C ARG A 45 3.49 -20.47 5.96
N PHE A 46 3.06 -20.79 4.75
CA PHE A 46 3.87 -20.80 3.55
C PHE A 46 3.44 -19.67 2.61
N PHE A 47 4.41 -19.02 1.97
CA PHE A 47 4.23 -17.92 1.02
C PHE A 47 5.05 -18.19 -0.23
N MET A 48 4.49 -17.93 -1.40
CA MET A 48 5.20 -18.14 -2.66
C MET A 48 4.80 -17.11 -3.69
N ARG A 49 5.81 -16.62 -4.43
CA ARG A 49 5.68 -15.75 -5.60
C ARG A 49 6.43 -16.39 -6.75
N LEU A 50 5.77 -16.48 -7.89
CA LEU A 50 6.30 -17.03 -9.14
C LEU A 50 6.13 -16.00 -10.25
N LEU A 51 7.20 -15.74 -10.99
CA LEU A 51 7.14 -15.16 -12.33
C LEU A 51 7.33 -16.29 -13.32
N PHE A 52 6.40 -16.50 -14.24
CA PHE A 52 6.47 -17.59 -15.21
C PHE A 52 5.97 -17.14 -16.59
N GLY A 53 6.39 -17.85 -17.63
CA GLY A 53 6.01 -17.57 -19.00
C GLY A 53 6.93 -18.26 -20.01
N PRO A 54 6.76 -17.98 -21.31
CA PRO A 54 5.70 -17.16 -21.88
C PRO A 54 4.36 -17.92 -21.91
N ALA A 55 3.27 -17.25 -21.57
CA ALA A 55 1.90 -17.74 -21.75
C ALA A 55 1.08 -16.69 -22.50
N SER A 56 0.36 -17.07 -23.56
CA SER A 56 -0.60 -16.16 -24.20
C SER A 56 -1.96 -16.13 -23.50
N ASP A 57 -2.27 -17.20 -22.76
CA ASP A 57 -3.50 -17.37 -22.02
C ASP A 57 -3.23 -18.22 -20.77
N THR A 58 -3.92 -17.89 -19.68
CA THR A 58 -3.87 -18.61 -18.40
C THR A 58 -5.19 -19.25 -18.02
N ALA A 59 -6.25 -19.14 -18.85
CA ALA A 59 -7.53 -19.79 -18.59
C ALA A 59 -7.41 -21.31 -18.30
N PRO A 60 -6.52 -22.08 -18.99
CA PRO A 60 -6.33 -23.49 -18.66
C PRO A 60 -5.79 -23.77 -17.24
N LEU A 61 -5.20 -22.77 -16.57
CA LEU A 61 -4.69 -22.90 -15.20
C LEU A 61 -5.77 -22.68 -14.15
N ALA A 62 -6.92 -22.08 -14.49
CA ALA A 62 -7.93 -21.67 -13.51
C ALA A 62 -8.48 -22.84 -12.70
N ASP A 63 -8.95 -23.90 -13.36
CA ASP A 63 -9.49 -25.08 -12.67
C ASP A 63 -8.43 -25.87 -11.89
N PRO A 64 -7.24 -26.16 -12.46
CA PRO A 64 -6.18 -26.81 -11.69
C PRO A 64 -5.70 -26.00 -10.48
N LEU A 65 -5.54 -24.67 -10.60
CA LEU A 65 -5.17 -23.82 -9.48
C LEU A 65 -6.25 -23.79 -8.41
N ARG A 66 -7.53 -23.79 -8.78
CA ARG A 66 -8.64 -23.88 -7.83
C ARG A 66 -8.60 -25.20 -7.05
N LYS A 67 -8.41 -26.33 -7.75
CA LYS A 67 -8.27 -27.65 -7.09
C LYS A 67 -7.07 -27.68 -6.14
N LEU A 68 -5.94 -27.10 -6.56
CA LEU A 68 -4.75 -26.99 -5.72
C LEU A 68 -5.01 -26.11 -4.50
N ALA A 69 -5.70 -24.99 -4.67
CA ALA A 69 -6.08 -24.10 -3.58
C ALA A 69 -6.97 -24.82 -2.56
N ASP A 70 -7.97 -25.57 -3.01
CA ASP A 70 -8.85 -26.38 -2.17
C ASP A 70 -8.06 -27.47 -1.42
N GLU A 71 -7.17 -28.19 -2.12
CA GLU A 71 -6.38 -29.28 -1.54
C GLU A 71 -5.41 -28.79 -0.45
N TYR A 72 -4.75 -27.64 -0.67
CA TYR A 72 -3.73 -27.09 0.22
C TYR A 72 -4.25 -26.03 1.20
N GLY A 73 -5.55 -25.70 1.15
CA GLY A 73 -6.13 -24.64 1.97
C GLY A 73 -5.46 -23.29 1.70
N MET A 74 -5.24 -22.97 0.42
CA MET A 74 -4.66 -21.70 0.02
C MET A 74 -5.65 -20.56 0.25
N ASP A 75 -5.13 -19.42 0.71
CA ASP A 75 -5.82 -18.14 0.59
C ASP A 75 -6.12 -17.85 -0.89
N PRO A 76 -7.03 -16.89 -1.21
CA PRO A 76 -7.32 -16.50 -2.57
C PRO A 76 -6.06 -16.24 -3.40
N VAL A 77 -5.77 -17.17 -4.31
CA VAL A 77 -4.63 -17.15 -5.22
C VAL A 77 -4.78 -15.98 -6.19
N ARG A 78 -3.70 -15.22 -6.43
CA ARG A 78 -3.71 -14.16 -7.43
C ARG A 78 -2.81 -14.55 -8.59
N LEU A 79 -3.40 -14.56 -9.78
CA LEU A 79 -2.72 -14.76 -11.05
C LEU A 79 -3.03 -13.57 -11.96
N ARG A 80 -1.98 -12.94 -12.50
CA ARG A 80 -2.12 -11.80 -13.41
C ARG A 80 -0.96 -11.70 -14.39
N PRO A 81 -1.14 -11.04 -15.54
CA PRO A 81 -0.01 -10.65 -16.40
C PRO A 81 1.00 -9.81 -15.62
N ALA A 82 2.30 -10.04 -15.84
CA ALA A 82 3.37 -9.27 -15.21
C ALA A 82 3.36 -7.80 -15.64
N THR A 83 2.80 -7.51 -16.82
CA THR A 83 2.63 -6.16 -17.36
C THR A 83 1.40 -5.43 -16.81
N GLN A 84 0.52 -6.12 -16.07
CA GLN A 84 -0.68 -5.49 -15.53
C GLN A 84 -0.30 -4.49 -14.45
N ARG A 85 -0.50 -3.20 -14.75
CA ARG A 85 -0.35 -2.11 -13.79
C ARG A 85 -1.53 -2.10 -12.84
N MET A 86 -1.24 -1.79 -11.58
CA MET A 86 -2.23 -1.83 -10.52
C MET A 86 -2.97 -0.50 -10.39
N ARG A 87 -4.30 -0.54 -10.42
CA ARG A 87 -5.15 0.66 -10.39
C ARG A 87 -5.15 1.24 -8.99
N THR A 88 -4.57 2.42 -8.84
CA THR A 88 -4.25 3.00 -7.53
C THR A 88 -4.96 4.34 -7.31
N LEU A 89 -5.65 4.46 -6.18
CA LEU A 89 -6.20 5.74 -5.70
C LEU A 89 -5.27 6.32 -4.63
N VAL A 90 -4.85 7.57 -4.81
CA VAL A 90 -3.96 8.25 -3.85
C VAL A 90 -4.76 9.26 -3.04
N MET A 91 -4.71 9.16 -1.71
CA MET A 91 -5.32 10.11 -0.79
C MET A 91 -4.24 11.04 -0.23
N VAL A 92 -4.49 12.36 -0.25
CA VAL A 92 -3.55 13.39 0.23
C VAL A 92 -4.28 14.44 1.05
N SER A 93 -3.62 15.05 2.04
CA SER A 93 -4.12 16.27 2.70
C SER A 93 -3.36 17.50 2.17
N ARG A 94 -2.85 18.39 3.03
CA ARG A 94 -2.12 19.58 2.59
C ARG A 94 -0.65 19.33 2.28
N ILE A 95 -0.06 18.31 2.90
CA ILE A 95 1.35 17.96 2.72
C ILE A 95 1.47 17.05 1.49
N GLY A 96 2.12 17.54 0.43
CA GLY A 96 2.05 16.90 -0.90
C GLY A 96 3.33 16.21 -1.41
N HIS A 97 4.43 16.15 -0.65
CA HIS A 97 5.70 15.63 -1.16
C HIS A 97 5.59 14.17 -1.64
N CYS A 98 4.91 13.31 -0.88
CA CYS A 98 4.68 11.91 -1.27
C CYS A 98 3.80 11.79 -2.53
N LEU A 99 2.76 12.61 -2.67
CA LEU A 99 1.94 12.62 -3.88
C LEU A 99 2.77 13.03 -5.11
N ASN A 100 3.56 14.10 -4.97
CA ASN A 100 4.41 14.60 -6.04
C ASN A 100 5.44 13.54 -6.49
N ASP A 101 6.09 12.85 -5.54
CA ASP A 101 7.04 11.78 -5.83
C ASP A 101 6.38 10.59 -6.55
N LEU A 102 5.20 10.14 -6.10
CA LEU A 102 4.46 9.06 -6.76
C LEU A 102 4.06 9.42 -8.19
N VAL A 103 3.52 10.63 -8.40
CA VAL A 103 3.12 11.11 -9.72
C VAL A 103 4.34 11.18 -10.66
N PHE A 104 5.46 11.72 -10.17
CA PHE A 104 6.71 11.80 -10.94
C PHE A 104 7.21 10.42 -11.39
N ARG A 105 7.22 9.43 -10.48
CA ARG A 105 7.69 8.05 -10.77
C ARG A 105 6.77 7.27 -11.71
N VAL A 106 5.49 7.64 -11.76
CA VAL A 106 4.50 7.05 -12.66
C VAL A 106 4.58 7.67 -14.06
N GLY A 107 4.90 8.96 -14.15
CA GLY A 107 4.97 9.72 -15.39
C GLY A 107 6.33 9.72 -16.10
N SER A 108 7.39 9.15 -15.50
CA SER A 108 8.70 9.06 -16.12
C SER A 108 8.70 8.12 -17.35
N SER A 109 9.52 8.44 -18.36
CA SER A 109 9.62 7.66 -19.61
C SER A 109 10.00 6.19 -19.38
N GLU A 110 10.76 5.93 -18.32
CA GLU A 110 10.93 4.61 -17.72
C GLU A 110 9.99 4.54 -16.50
N THR A 111 8.84 3.89 -16.62
CA THR A 111 7.88 3.74 -15.51
C THR A 111 8.56 3.08 -14.31
N GLN A 112 8.81 3.84 -13.25
CA GLN A 112 9.49 3.32 -12.04
C GLN A 112 8.53 2.62 -11.08
N LEU A 113 7.21 2.77 -11.27
CA LEU A 113 6.17 2.16 -10.45
C LEU A 113 5.11 1.48 -11.33
N PRO A 114 4.87 0.17 -11.18
CA PRO A 114 3.89 -0.57 -11.98
C PRO A 114 2.44 -0.35 -11.50
N ILE A 115 2.06 0.92 -11.33
CA ILE A 115 0.73 1.37 -10.94
C ILE A 115 0.18 2.37 -11.96
N ASP A 116 -1.15 2.45 -12.06
CA ASP A 116 -1.84 3.56 -12.71
C ASP A 116 -2.55 4.39 -11.64
N ILE A 117 -2.22 5.68 -11.51
CA ILE A 117 -2.93 6.56 -10.57
C ILE A 117 -4.26 6.96 -11.23
N VAL A 118 -5.35 6.29 -10.83
CA VAL A 118 -6.68 6.46 -11.45
C VAL A 118 -7.47 7.62 -10.85
N ALA A 119 -7.11 8.05 -9.63
CA ALA A 119 -7.70 9.19 -8.95
C ALA A 119 -6.79 9.70 -7.82
N VAL A 120 -6.82 11.01 -7.59
CA VAL A 120 -6.35 11.64 -6.36
C VAL A 120 -7.57 12.12 -5.57
N VAL A 121 -7.67 11.73 -4.30
CA VAL A 121 -8.69 12.20 -3.37
C VAL A 121 -8.02 13.10 -2.33
N SER A 122 -8.64 14.24 -2.03
CA SER A 122 -8.17 15.09 -0.93
C SER A 122 -9.33 15.72 -0.17
N ASN A 123 -9.12 15.93 1.13
CA ASN A 123 -10.01 16.75 1.95
C ASN A 123 -9.75 18.27 1.77
N HIS A 124 -8.78 18.65 0.94
CA HIS A 124 -8.46 20.02 0.56
C HIS A 124 -8.26 20.15 -0.96
N THR A 125 -8.02 21.36 -1.46
CA THR A 125 -7.82 21.64 -2.89
C THR A 125 -6.36 21.92 -3.26
N ASP A 126 -5.44 21.92 -2.28
CA ASP A 126 -4.03 22.33 -2.43
C ASP A 126 -3.30 21.66 -3.61
N HIS A 127 -3.60 20.39 -3.90
CA HIS A 127 -2.90 19.58 -4.90
C HIS A 127 -3.69 19.31 -6.18
N GLU A 128 -4.79 20.05 -6.40
CA GLU A 128 -5.63 19.88 -7.59
C GLU A 128 -4.87 20.20 -8.88
N ALA A 129 -4.11 21.30 -8.90
CA ALA A 129 -3.30 21.69 -10.05
C ALA A 129 -2.22 20.64 -10.39
N LEU A 130 -1.59 20.03 -9.37
CA LEU A 130 -0.61 18.97 -9.53
C LEU A 130 -1.23 17.74 -10.20
N ALA A 131 -2.39 17.27 -9.70
CA ALA A 131 -3.06 16.12 -10.28
C ALA A 131 -3.51 16.39 -11.73
N ARG A 132 -4.18 17.52 -11.97
CA ARG A 132 -4.68 17.90 -13.30
C ARG A 132 -3.57 18.06 -14.34
N SER A 133 -2.45 18.68 -13.98
CA SER A 133 -1.30 18.84 -14.90
C SER A 133 -0.66 17.52 -15.31
N ASN A 134 -0.83 16.46 -14.52
CA ASN A 134 -0.37 15.11 -14.83
C ASN A 134 -1.48 14.20 -15.38
N GLY A 135 -2.63 14.76 -15.78
CA GLY A 135 -3.74 14.01 -16.38
C GLY A 135 -4.49 13.09 -15.41
N VAL A 136 -4.34 13.29 -14.10
CA VAL A 136 -4.98 12.45 -13.07
C VAL A 136 -6.26 13.14 -12.56
N PRO A 137 -7.42 12.46 -12.54
CA PRO A 137 -8.65 12.99 -11.95
C PRO A 137 -8.47 13.36 -10.47
N PHE A 138 -8.88 14.58 -10.09
CA PHE A 138 -8.84 15.06 -8.71
C PHE A 138 -10.25 15.13 -8.13
N HIS A 139 -10.43 14.59 -6.92
CA HIS A 139 -11.69 14.57 -6.20
C HIS A 139 -11.52 15.29 -4.85
N HIS A 140 -12.07 16.50 -4.74
CA HIS A 140 -12.14 17.21 -3.47
C HIS A 140 -13.33 16.70 -2.65
N LEU A 141 -13.04 15.95 -1.59
CA LEU A 141 -14.03 15.37 -0.67
C LEU A 141 -13.80 15.95 0.74
N PRO A 142 -14.30 17.15 1.05
CA PRO A 142 -14.11 17.80 2.34
C PRO A 142 -14.90 17.10 3.46
N ILE A 143 -14.40 17.20 4.70
CA ILE A 143 -15.13 16.79 5.90
C ILE A 143 -15.80 18.03 6.48
N THR A 144 -17.01 18.33 6.01
CA THR A 144 -17.82 19.48 6.44
C THR A 144 -18.78 19.07 7.55
N VAL A 145 -18.72 19.78 8.68
CA VAL A 145 -19.62 19.56 9.83
C VAL A 145 -20.64 20.70 9.85
N ASP A 146 -21.92 20.36 10.00
CA ASP A 146 -23.00 21.35 10.17
C ASP A 146 -22.84 22.12 11.49
N GLU A 147 -23.02 23.44 11.48
CA GLU A 147 -22.81 24.30 12.66
C GLU A 147 -23.79 24.00 13.81
N LYS A 148 -25.04 23.64 13.50
CA LYS A 148 -26.07 23.30 14.50
C LYS A 148 -25.77 21.94 15.14
N GLU A 149 -25.36 20.96 14.33
CA GLU A 149 -24.94 19.65 14.85
C GLU A 149 -23.67 19.78 15.70
N LYS A 150 -22.70 20.60 15.25
CA LYS A 150 -21.47 20.90 16.00
C LYS A 150 -21.73 21.55 17.34
N ALA A 151 -22.74 22.42 17.45
CA ALA A 151 -23.11 23.07 18.70
C ALA A 151 -23.70 22.09 19.75
N THR A 152 -24.23 20.95 19.29
CA THR A 152 -24.88 19.94 20.16
C THR A 152 -23.88 18.87 20.59
N ASP A 153 -23.14 18.28 19.63
CA ASP A 153 -22.06 17.33 19.89
C ASP A 153 -20.99 17.42 18.77
N PRO A 154 -19.88 18.15 19.02
CA PRO A 154 -18.82 18.33 18.03
C PRO A 154 -18.17 17.02 17.55
N THR A 155 -18.12 16.00 18.41
CA THR A 155 -17.45 14.72 18.11
C THR A 155 -18.34 13.89 17.20
N ALA A 156 -19.60 13.68 17.59
CA ALA A 156 -20.55 12.91 16.80
C ALA A 156 -20.80 13.54 15.42
N ALA A 157 -20.89 14.87 15.35
CA ALA A 157 -21.06 15.58 14.09
C ALA A 157 -19.85 15.40 13.14
N ARG A 158 -18.63 15.40 13.69
CA ARG A 158 -17.41 15.11 12.90
C ARG A 158 -17.34 13.67 12.43
N GLU A 159 -17.71 12.71 13.28
CA GLU A 159 -17.75 11.29 12.91
C GLU A 159 -18.77 11.01 11.80
N LYS A 160 -19.94 11.62 11.86
CA LYS A 160 -20.97 11.55 10.81
C LYS A 160 -20.47 12.14 9.49
N ALA A 161 -19.86 13.34 9.52
CA ALA A 161 -19.29 13.96 8.33
C ALA A 161 -18.17 13.11 7.71
N LYS A 162 -17.30 12.53 8.54
CA LYS A 162 -16.25 11.60 8.12
C LYS A 162 -16.85 10.35 7.49
N ALA A 163 -17.84 9.72 8.11
CA ALA A 163 -18.49 8.52 7.59
C ALA A 163 -19.11 8.77 6.21
N HIS A 164 -19.77 9.93 6.01
CA HIS A 164 -20.30 10.31 4.71
C HIS A 164 -19.20 10.47 3.64
N GLN A 165 -18.09 11.11 4.00
CA GLN A 165 -16.95 11.26 3.10
C GLN A 165 -16.32 9.91 2.73
N GLU A 166 -16.17 9.00 3.70
CA GLU A 166 -15.61 7.67 3.45
C GLU A 166 -16.52 6.80 2.57
N GLU A 167 -17.84 6.99 2.62
CA GLU A 167 -18.76 6.34 1.67
C GLU A 167 -18.55 6.80 0.23
N GLN A 168 -18.24 8.09 0.04
CA GLN A 168 -17.86 8.61 -1.29
C GLN A 168 -16.53 8.01 -1.76
N VAL A 169 -15.56 7.84 -0.86
CA VAL A 169 -14.28 7.16 -1.16
C VAL A 169 -14.53 5.71 -1.57
N LEU A 170 -15.32 4.94 -0.82
CA LEU A 170 -15.69 3.57 -1.17
C LEU A 170 -16.42 3.49 -2.52
N SER A 171 -17.29 4.45 -2.79
CA SER A 171 -17.99 4.55 -4.07
C SER A 171 -17.01 4.77 -5.23
N LEU A 172 -16.01 5.65 -5.05
CA LEU A 172 -14.93 5.83 -6.04
C LEU A 172 -14.10 4.57 -6.23
N VAL A 173 -13.67 3.93 -5.13
CA VAL A 173 -12.91 2.67 -5.17
C VAL A 173 -13.63 1.61 -6.00
N LYS A 174 -14.95 1.46 -5.80
CA LYS A 174 -15.77 0.51 -6.57
C LYS A 174 -15.94 0.93 -8.03
N ARG A 175 -16.30 2.19 -8.30
CA ARG A 175 -16.56 2.68 -9.66
C ARG A 175 -15.32 2.67 -10.54
N LEU A 176 -14.16 2.96 -9.97
CA LEU A 176 -12.89 3.05 -10.67
C LEU A 176 -12.11 1.74 -10.65
N ASP A 177 -12.68 0.66 -10.09
CA ASP A 177 -12.02 -0.65 -9.97
C ASP A 177 -10.62 -0.53 -9.36
N VAL A 178 -10.55 0.03 -8.15
CA VAL A 178 -9.28 0.31 -7.47
C VAL A 178 -8.76 -0.93 -6.76
N ASP A 179 -7.53 -1.30 -7.09
CA ASP A 179 -6.78 -2.40 -6.48
C ASP A 179 -6.09 -1.99 -5.18
N LEU A 180 -5.56 -0.76 -5.12
CA LEU A 180 -4.76 -0.22 -4.01
C LEU A 180 -5.17 1.22 -3.67
N VAL A 181 -5.30 1.52 -2.39
CA VAL A 181 -5.38 2.88 -1.86
C VAL A 181 -4.06 3.23 -1.18
N VAL A 182 -3.52 4.41 -1.49
CA VAL A 182 -2.28 4.93 -0.89
C VAL A 182 -2.59 6.20 -0.12
N LEU A 183 -2.30 6.22 1.18
CA LEU A 183 -2.39 7.42 2.01
C LEU A 183 -1.05 8.17 1.92
N ALA A 184 -0.91 9.04 0.93
CA ALA A 184 0.25 9.90 0.74
C ALA A 184 0.17 11.09 1.70
N ARG A 185 0.44 10.85 2.99
CA ARG A 185 0.30 11.84 4.08
C ARG A 185 -1.13 12.40 4.18
N TYR A 186 -2.12 11.53 4.05
CA TYR A 186 -3.51 11.83 4.38
C TYR A 186 -3.67 11.90 5.91
N MET A 187 -4.14 13.05 6.42
CA MET A 187 -4.08 13.39 7.85
C MET A 187 -5.35 13.06 8.63
N GLN A 188 -6.32 12.39 8.01
CA GLN A 188 -7.52 11.93 8.70
C GLN A 188 -7.36 10.46 9.06
N VAL A 189 -7.54 10.14 10.34
CA VAL A 189 -7.69 8.76 10.80
C VAL A 189 -8.87 8.15 10.05
N LEU A 190 -8.72 6.96 9.49
CA LEU A 190 -9.80 6.25 8.80
C LEU A 190 -10.75 5.56 9.80
N SER A 191 -12.01 5.34 9.47
CA SER A 191 -12.92 4.58 10.34
C SER A 191 -12.62 3.08 10.29
N PRO A 192 -12.97 2.33 11.34
CA PRO A 192 -12.90 0.86 11.31
C PRO A 192 -13.66 0.25 10.13
N LYS A 193 -14.80 0.84 9.73
CA LYS A 193 -15.60 0.41 8.58
C LYS A 193 -14.80 0.50 7.27
N LEU A 194 -14.12 1.62 7.04
CA LEU A 194 -13.29 1.80 5.85
C LEU A 194 -12.07 0.87 5.86
N CYS A 195 -11.39 0.76 7.01
CA CYS A 195 -10.24 -0.15 7.16
C CYS A 195 -10.63 -1.61 6.89
N ALA A 196 -11.78 -2.07 7.39
CA ALA A 196 -12.28 -3.42 7.14
C ALA A 196 -12.63 -3.66 5.66
N ALA A 197 -13.32 -2.71 5.02
CA ALA A 197 -13.73 -2.81 3.62
C ALA A 197 -12.55 -2.87 2.64
N LEU A 198 -11.42 -2.30 3.01
CA LEU A 198 -10.20 -2.22 2.18
C LEU A 198 -9.01 -2.94 2.85
N SER A 199 -9.28 -3.90 3.72
CA SER A 199 -8.23 -4.63 4.45
C SER A 199 -7.19 -5.25 3.50
N GLY A 200 -5.91 -5.04 3.80
CA GLY A 200 -4.79 -5.46 2.95
C GLY A 200 -4.66 -4.72 1.61
N ARG A 201 -5.41 -3.63 1.42
CA ARG A 201 -5.40 -2.79 0.20
C ARG A 201 -5.23 -1.30 0.48
N ILE A 202 -4.87 -0.92 1.71
CA ILE A 202 -4.51 0.46 2.05
C ILE A 202 -3.07 0.48 2.57
N ILE A 203 -2.19 1.23 1.91
CA ILE A 203 -0.82 1.50 2.38
C ILE A 203 -0.76 2.93 2.91
N ASN A 204 -0.22 3.11 4.11
CA ASN A 204 0.03 4.41 4.71
C ASN A 204 1.53 4.67 4.87
N ILE A 205 1.91 5.95 4.90
CA ILE A 205 3.24 6.40 5.29
C ILE A 205 3.18 7.17 6.60
N HIS A 206 3.90 6.67 7.60
CA HIS A 206 4.10 7.34 8.88
C HIS A 206 5.51 7.94 8.92
N HIS A 207 5.61 9.20 9.33
CA HIS A 207 6.82 10.05 9.30
C HIS A 207 7.83 9.73 10.41
N SER A 208 7.61 8.66 11.15
CA SER A 208 8.47 8.23 12.25
C SER A 208 8.86 6.77 12.08
N PHE A 209 9.96 6.41 12.75
CA PHE A 209 10.28 5.03 13.02
C PHE A 209 9.38 4.57 14.16
N LEU A 210 8.27 3.91 13.80
CA LEU A 210 7.36 3.33 14.78
C LEU A 210 8.16 2.36 15.68
N PRO A 211 8.01 2.43 17.03
CA PRO A 211 6.95 3.10 17.78
C PRO A 211 7.28 4.52 18.33
N SER A 212 8.32 5.20 17.86
CA SER A 212 8.79 6.48 18.46
C SER A 212 7.97 7.71 18.02
N PHE A 213 7.84 8.73 18.88
CA PHE A 213 7.26 10.07 18.61
C PHE A 213 5.82 10.11 18.06
N LYS A 214 4.86 9.56 18.82
CA LYS A 214 3.42 9.69 18.55
C LYS A 214 2.95 11.15 18.74
N GLY A 215 1.92 11.59 17.99
CA GLY A 215 1.25 12.89 18.18
C GLY A 215 1.71 14.03 17.26
N ALA A 216 1.44 15.27 17.66
CA ALA A 216 1.67 16.45 16.82
C ALA A 216 3.14 16.90 16.79
N ARG A 217 3.56 17.54 15.69
CA ARG A 217 4.91 18.13 15.48
C ARG A 217 6.08 17.15 15.78
N PRO A 218 6.07 15.96 15.17
CA PRO A 218 7.08 14.90 15.40
C PRO A 218 8.52 15.38 15.27
N TYR A 219 8.84 16.16 14.23
CA TYR A 219 10.20 16.66 13.98
C TYR A 219 10.66 17.69 15.03
N HIS A 220 9.74 18.38 15.71
CA HIS A 220 10.10 19.25 16.83
C HIS A 220 10.46 18.42 18.06
N GLN A 221 9.67 17.39 18.37
CA GLN A 221 9.99 16.46 19.46
C GLN A 221 11.33 15.76 19.21
N ALA A 222 11.60 15.36 17.97
CA ALA A 222 12.88 14.77 17.56
C ALA A 222 14.06 15.74 17.76
N TYR A 223 13.88 17.02 17.40
CA TYR A 223 14.87 18.07 17.63
C TYR A 223 15.15 18.29 19.12
N GLU A 224 14.09 18.48 19.93
CA GLU A 224 14.19 18.69 21.38
C GLU A 224 14.86 17.51 22.08
N ARG A 225 14.61 16.28 21.59
CA ARG A 225 15.24 15.07 22.12
C ARG A 225 16.68 14.87 21.65
N GLY A 226 17.13 15.65 20.66
CA GLY A 226 18.48 15.60 20.11
C GLY A 226 18.80 14.30 19.36
N VAL A 227 17.81 13.72 18.67
CA VAL A 227 17.97 12.43 17.97
C VAL A 227 19.13 12.46 16.96
N LYS A 228 19.72 11.29 16.68
CA LYS A 228 20.78 11.12 15.67
C LYS A 228 20.33 10.35 14.44
N ILE A 229 19.08 9.90 14.47
CA ILE A 229 18.39 9.22 13.39
C ILE A 229 16.95 9.70 13.34
N ILE A 230 16.43 9.85 12.14
CA ILE A 230 14.99 9.96 11.85
C ILE A 230 14.63 8.87 10.84
N GLY A 231 13.36 8.54 10.70
CA GLY A 231 12.94 7.50 9.76
C GLY A 231 11.48 7.60 9.39
N ALA A 232 11.07 6.75 8.47
CA ALA A 232 9.68 6.61 8.07
C ALA A 232 9.31 5.14 7.95
N THR A 233 8.02 4.86 8.12
CA THR A 233 7.46 3.50 8.09
C THR A 233 6.27 3.45 7.14
N ALA A 234 6.36 2.62 6.11
CA ALA A 234 5.19 2.25 5.30
C ALA A 234 4.58 0.97 5.85
N HIS A 235 3.26 0.96 6.00
CA HIS A 235 2.54 -0.16 6.60
C HIS A 235 1.13 -0.28 6.00
N PHE A 236 0.54 -1.46 6.14
CA PHE A 236 -0.89 -1.61 5.88
C PHE A 236 -1.72 -0.91 6.95
N VAL A 237 -2.84 -0.29 6.56
CA VAL A 237 -3.76 0.31 7.53
C VAL A 237 -4.66 -0.75 8.16
N THR A 238 -4.82 -0.67 9.47
CA THR A 238 -5.77 -1.46 10.26
C THR A 238 -6.70 -0.53 11.05
N ALA A 239 -7.59 -1.08 11.87
CA ALA A 239 -8.41 -0.27 12.77
C ALA A 239 -7.57 0.41 13.87
N ASP A 240 -6.41 -0.17 14.22
CA ASP A 240 -5.47 0.38 15.18
C ASP A 240 -4.56 1.42 14.49
N LEU A 241 -4.63 2.67 14.97
CA LEU A 241 -3.96 3.79 14.34
C LEU A 241 -2.43 3.62 14.35
N ASP A 242 -1.82 3.66 13.16
CA ASP A 242 -0.38 3.55 12.94
C ASP A 242 0.25 2.24 13.49
N GLU A 243 -0.52 1.16 13.64
CA GLU A 243 -0.03 -0.12 14.22
C GLU A 243 -0.24 -1.33 13.30
N GLY A 244 -0.57 -1.08 12.03
CA GLY A 244 -0.76 -2.16 11.07
C GLY A 244 0.55 -2.80 10.58
N PRO A 245 0.47 -3.94 9.86
CA PRO A 245 1.65 -4.69 9.42
C PRO A 245 2.62 -3.86 8.59
N ILE A 246 3.86 -3.74 9.08
CA ILE A 246 4.94 -2.97 8.46
C ILE A 246 5.37 -3.62 7.13
N ILE A 247 5.53 -2.82 6.08
CA ILE A 247 6.01 -3.23 4.76
C ILE A 247 7.47 -2.81 4.57
N GLU A 248 7.81 -1.56 4.90
CA GLU A 248 9.14 -1.01 4.69
C GLU A 248 9.46 0.05 5.75
N GLN A 249 10.74 0.09 6.16
CA GLN A 249 11.26 1.14 7.03
C GLN A 249 12.64 1.60 6.56
N ARG A 250 12.86 2.91 6.60
CA ARG A 250 14.19 3.48 6.39
C ARG A 250 14.49 4.56 7.40
N VAL A 251 15.78 4.74 7.65
CA VAL A 251 16.31 5.77 8.52
C VAL A 251 17.33 6.63 7.79
N ALA A 252 17.50 7.87 8.25
CA ALA A 252 18.62 8.71 7.88
C ALA A 252 19.28 9.27 9.13
N ARG A 253 20.60 9.40 9.08
CA ARG A 253 21.37 10.08 10.10
C ARG A 253 21.07 11.58 10.07
N VAL A 254 20.95 12.17 11.26
CA VAL A 254 20.81 13.61 11.48
C VAL A 254 21.77 14.03 12.61
N ASP A 255 22.09 15.31 12.69
CA ASP A 255 22.99 15.83 13.71
C ASP A 255 22.44 17.11 14.36
N HIS A 256 23.23 17.66 15.30
CA HIS A 256 22.86 18.80 16.12
C HIS A 256 22.86 20.13 15.36
N ALA A 257 23.34 20.18 14.11
CA ALA A 257 23.34 21.39 13.30
C ALA A 257 21.99 21.60 12.56
N LEU A 258 21.16 20.56 12.47
CA LEU A 258 19.88 20.64 11.78
C LEU A 258 18.78 21.28 12.64
N THR A 259 18.13 22.30 12.08
CA THR A 259 16.92 22.90 12.64
C THR A 259 15.70 21.97 12.51
N PRO A 260 14.61 22.18 13.27
CA PRO A 260 13.38 21.39 13.11
C PRO A 260 12.81 21.38 11.68
N ARG A 261 12.99 22.47 10.92
CA ARG A 261 12.57 22.55 9.52
C ARG A 261 13.41 21.65 8.63
N GLN A 262 14.74 21.70 8.77
CA GLN A 262 15.64 20.83 8.00
C GLN A 262 15.45 19.35 8.33
N LEU A 263 15.11 19.02 9.59
CA LEU A 263 14.69 17.66 9.96
C LEU A 263 13.41 17.23 9.23
N ALA A 264 12.43 18.14 9.12
CA ALA A 264 11.21 17.86 8.38
C ALA A 264 11.47 17.67 6.87
N ASP A 265 12.30 18.51 6.26
CA ASP A 265 12.70 18.37 4.85
C ASP A 265 13.39 17.02 4.61
N ARG A 266 14.34 16.65 5.49
CA ARG A 266 15.03 15.35 5.42
C ARG A 266 14.07 14.17 5.64
N GLY A 267 13.09 14.34 6.52
CA GLY A 267 12.06 13.36 6.77
C GLY A 267 11.14 13.14 5.57
N SER A 268 10.73 14.21 4.89
CA SER A 268 9.95 14.14 3.65
C SER A 268 10.64 13.30 2.56
N ASP A 269 11.95 13.43 2.39
CA ASP A 269 12.71 12.59 1.44
C ASP A 269 12.62 11.09 1.77
N ILE A 270 12.77 10.75 3.05
CA ILE A 270 12.73 9.35 3.53
C ILE A 270 11.31 8.80 3.32
N GLU A 271 10.29 9.58 3.66
CA GLU A 271 8.89 9.19 3.46
C GLU A 271 8.58 8.88 1.99
N CYS A 272 9.05 9.71 1.04
CA CYS A 272 8.91 9.43 -0.39
C CYS A 272 9.53 8.09 -0.78
N HIS A 273 10.79 7.84 -0.38
CA HIS A 273 11.48 6.61 -0.72
C HIS A 273 10.82 5.36 -0.12
N VAL A 274 10.42 5.44 1.15
CA VAL A 274 9.77 4.34 1.87
C VAL A 274 8.41 4.02 1.25
N LEU A 275 7.60 5.05 0.98
CA LEU A 275 6.28 4.85 0.38
C LEU A 275 6.39 4.29 -1.04
N ALA A 276 7.28 4.83 -1.88
CA ALA A 276 7.48 4.36 -3.24
C ALA A 276 7.95 2.90 -3.28
N ALA A 277 8.85 2.49 -2.37
CA ALA A 277 9.28 1.09 -2.26
C ALA A 277 8.12 0.16 -1.88
N ALA A 278 7.36 0.51 -0.83
CA ALA A 278 6.21 -0.29 -0.40
C ALA A 278 5.15 -0.43 -1.51
N VAL A 279 4.84 0.67 -2.21
CA VAL A 279 3.90 0.66 -3.34
C VAL A 279 4.42 -0.21 -4.49
N ARG A 280 5.71 -0.10 -4.83
CA ARG A 280 6.34 -0.95 -5.86
C ARG A 280 6.23 -2.42 -5.51
N TRP A 281 6.68 -2.81 -4.32
CA TRP A 281 6.69 -4.21 -3.90
C TRP A 281 5.28 -4.80 -3.86
N TYR A 282 4.30 -4.03 -3.37
CA TYR A 282 2.90 -4.46 -3.43
C TYR A 282 2.42 -4.65 -4.87
N ALA A 283 2.67 -3.65 -5.73
CA ALA A 283 2.29 -3.68 -7.15
C ALA A 283 3.00 -4.78 -7.96
N GLU A 284 4.11 -5.33 -7.47
CA GLU A 284 4.85 -6.46 -8.06
C GLU A 284 4.48 -7.83 -7.43
N GLY A 285 3.51 -7.85 -6.50
CA GLY A 285 3.07 -9.07 -5.81
C GLY A 285 4.12 -9.63 -4.84
N ARG A 286 4.97 -8.76 -4.27
CA ARG A 286 6.07 -9.15 -3.38
C ARG A 286 5.73 -9.08 -1.90
N VAL A 287 4.60 -8.46 -1.54
CA VAL A 287 4.19 -8.24 -0.14
C VAL A 287 3.04 -9.18 0.22
N PHE A 288 3.21 -9.97 1.28
CA PHE A 288 2.20 -10.87 1.83
C PHE A 288 1.88 -10.50 3.28
N LEU A 289 0.60 -10.53 3.64
CA LEU A 289 0.17 -10.40 5.03
C LEU A 289 0.42 -11.71 5.79
N ASN A 290 0.98 -11.59 6.99
CA ASN A 290 1.24 -12.73 7.89
C ASN A 290 0.89 -12.33 9.32
N GLY A 291 -0.41 -12.32 9.63
CA GLY A 291 -0.92 -11.80 10.89
C GLY A 291 -0.60 -10.30 11.04
N ALA A 292 0.08 -9.93 12.13
CA ALA A 292 0.46 -8.55 12.41
C ALA A 292 1.75 -8.08 11.69
N LYS A 293 2.38 -8.93 10.86
CA LYS A 293 3.61 -8.62 10.11
C LYS A 293 3.42 -8.90 8.62
N THR A 294 4.45 -8.59 7.83
CA THR A 294 4.48 -8.91 6.40
C THR A 294 5.65 -9.83 6.07
N VAL A 295 5.53 -10.52 4.94
CA VAL A 295 6.65 -11.16 4.23
C VAL A 295 6.87 -10.35 2.95
N VAL A 296 8.09 -9.88 2.72
CA VAL A 296 8.45 -9.08 1.55
C VAL A 296 9.56 -9.79 0.78
N PHE A 297 9.30 -10.10 -0.49
CA PHE A 297 10.29 -10.67 -1.41
C PHE A 297 11.00 -9.57 -2.19
N ASP A 298 12.18 -9.11 -1.76
CA ASP A 298 13.03 -8.15 -2.50
C ASP A 298 13.79 -8.82 -3.67
#